data_AF-A0A1H9RQ74-F1
#
_entry.id   AF-A0A1H9RQ74-F1
#
_cell.length_a   1.000
_cell.length_b   1.000
_cell.length_c   1.000
_cell.angle_alpha   90.00
_cell.angle_beta   90.00
_cell.angle_gamma   90.00
#
_symmetry.space_group_name_H-M   'P 1'
#
loop_
_entity.id
_entity.type
_entity.pdbx_description
1 polymer ?
#
loop_
_entity_poly.entity_id
_entity_poly.type
_entity_poly.pdbx_seq_one_letter_code
_entity_poly.pdbx_strand_id
1 'polypeptide(L)' 'MFKKIFGKSCAICGKKTRETTVYLNERDETVHVCFQCVPQAERKALRRKPR' A
#
# COMPACT_ATOMS: atom_id res chain seq x y z
N MET A 1 5.60 10.28 -25.58
CA MET A 1 6.23 10.58 -24.29
C MET A 1 5.56 9.76 -23.18
N PHE A 2 5.89 8.46 -23.06
CA PHE A 2 5.28 7.57 -22.08
C PHE A 2 5.89 7.85 -20.70
N LYS A 3 5.23 8.70 -19.93
CA LYS A 3 5.55 8.97 -18.51
C LYS A 3 5.57 7.61 -17.81
N LYS A 4 6.77 7.12 -17.45
CA LYS A 4 6.97 5.92 -16.63
C LYS A 4 6.11 6.07 -15.38
N ILE A 5 4.99 5.33 -15.34
CA ILE A 5 4.11 5.27 -14.18
C ILE A 5 4.84 4.42 -13.15
N PHE A 6 5.79 5.02 -12.43
CA PHE A 6 6.40 4.47 -11.21
C PHE A 6 5.37 4.50 -10.07
N GLY A 7 4.16 4.00 -10.33
CA GLY A 7 3.14 3.81 -9.31
C GLY A 7 3.52 2.61 -8.46
N LYS A 8 3.45 2.76 -7.14
CA LYS A 8 3.62 1.63 -6.24
C LYS A 8 2.38 0.74 -6.34
N SER A 9 2.59 -0.57 -6.31
CA SER A 9 1.50 -1.55 -6.40
C SER A 9 0.85 -1.71 -5.04
N CYS A 10 -0.48 -1.70 -4.99
CA CYS A 10 -1.20 -2.01 -3.76
C CYS A 10 -1.09 -3.51 -3.44
N ALA A 11 -0.67 -3.85 -2.22
CA ALA A 11 -0.59 -5.23 -1.74
C ALA A 11 -1.96 -5.91 -1.53
N ILE A 12 -3.05 -5.14 -1.49
CA ILE A 12 -4.41 -5.65 -1.30
C ILE A 12 -5.12 -5.88 -2.64
N CYS A 13 -5.19 -4.85 -3.50
CA CYS A 13 -5.92 -4.93 -4.77
C CYS A 13 -5.01 -5.11 -6.01
N GLY A 14 -3.69 -5.10 -5.87
CA GLY A 14 -2.74 -5.25 -6.97
C GLY A 14 -2.64 -4.05 -7.92
N LYS A 15 -3.52 -3.04 -7.79
CA LYS A 15 -3.53 -1.87 -8.67
C LYS A 15 -2.31 -0.98 -8.43
N LYS A 16 -1.72 -0.47 -9.53
CA LYS A 16 -0.66 0.55 -9.47
C LYS A 16 -1.28 1.92 -9.24
N THR A 17 -0.83 2.61 -8.21
CA THR A 17 -1.34 3.93 -7.87
C THR A 17 -0.19 4.81 -7.38
N ARG A 18 -0.29 6.12 -7.63
CA ARG A 18 0.72 7.09 -7.16
C ARG A 18 0.61 7.32 -5.66
N GLU A 19 -0.60 7.35 -5.14
CA GLU A 19 -0.92 7.63 -3.75
C GLU A 19 -1.12 6.33 -2.95
N THR A 20 -0.05 5.84 -2.34
CA THR A 20 -0.09 4.66 -1.47
C THR A 20 0.37 5.01 -0.06
N THR A 21 -0.30 4.43 0.92
CA THR A 21 0.07 4.46 2.32
C THR A 21 0.97 3.27 2.64
N VAL A 22 1.95 3.47 3.49
CA VAL A 22 2.90 2.43 3.90
C VAL A 22 2.41 1.72 5.15
N TYR A 23 2.34 0.40 5.08
CA TYR A 23 1.95 -0.48 6.18
C TYR A 23 3.02 -1.54 6.40
N LEU A 24 2.99 -2.16 7.57
CA LEU A 24 3.74 -3.36 7.92
C LEU A 24 2.75 -4.52 8.00
N ASN A 25 3.08 -5.62 7.33
CA ASN A 25 2.33 -6.87 7.46
C ASN A 25 2.77 -7.64 8.72
N GLU A 26 2.17 -8.82 8.92
CA GLU A 26 2.46 -9.69 10.07
C GLU A 26 3.92 -10.20 10.10
N ARG A 27 4.66 -10.04 9.01
CA ARG A 27 6.07 -10.41 8.87
C ARG A 27 7.00 -9.21 9.03
N ASP A 28 6.48 -8.06 9.48
CA ASP A 28 7.17 -6.77 9.52
C ASP A 28 7.71 -6.31 8.15
N GLU A 29 7.15 -6.83 7.05
CA GLU A 29 7.50 -6.39 5.71
C GLU A 29 6.72 -5.12 5.35
N THR A 30 7.43 -4.19 4.70
CA THR A 30 6.84 -2.94 4.27
C THR A 30 5.99 -3.15 3.02
N VAL A 31 4.67 -2.99 3.15
CA VAL A 31 3.70 -3.11 2.07
C VAL A 31 3.05 -1.77 1.74
N HIS A 32 2.80 -1.54 0.46
CA HIS A 32 2.13 -0.34 -0.04
C HIS A 32 0.65 -0.62 -0.25
N VAL A 33 -0.23 0.23 0.27
CA VAL A 33 -1.68 0.07 0.18
C VAL A 33 -2.27 1.33 -0.44
N CYS A 34 -3.12 1.22 -1.46
CA CYS A 34 -3.81 2.38 -2.03
C CYS A 34 -4.86 2.93 -1.07
N PHE A 35 -5.22 4.21 -1.20
CA PHE A 35 -6.22 4.87 -0.35
C PHE A 35 -7.55 4.09 -0.25
N GLN A 36 -8.02 3.49 -1.34
CA GLN A 36 -9.24 2.68 -1.36
C GLN A 36 -9.16 1.42 -0.49
N CYS A 37 -7.96 0.85 -0.34
CA CYS A 37 -7.72 -0.37 0.42
C CYS A 37 -7.21 -0.09 1.84
N VAL A 38 -6.99 1.16 2.24
CA VAL A 38 -6.70 1.55 3.64
C VAL A 38 -7.69 0.95 4.63
N PRO A 39 -9.02 1.05 4.46
CA PRO A 39 -9.96 0.45 5.41
C PRO A 39 -9.84 -1.08 5.47
N GLN A 40 -9.43 -1.74 4.38
CA GLN A 40 -9.13 -3.18 4.42
C GLN A 40 -7.82 -3.49 5.14
N ALA A 41 -6.79 -2.66 4.96
CA ALA A 41 -5.53 -2.77 5.68
C ALA A 41 -5.74 -2.67 7.20
N GLU A 42 -6.55 -1.70 7.62
CA GLU A 42 -6.90 -1.50 9.03
C GLU A 42 -7.70 -2.68 9.60
N ARG A 43 -8.68 -3.22 8.84
CA ARG A 43 -9.40 -4.44 9.23
C ARG A 43 -8.49 -5.66 9.36
N LYS A 44 -7.45 -5.74 8.52
CA LYS A 44 -6.42 -6.79 8.58
C LYS A 44 -5.37 -6.55 9.67
N ALA A 45 -5.56 -5.54 10.51
CA ALA A 45 -4.62 -5.15 11.57
C ALA A 45 -3.19 -4.88 11.05
N LEU A 46 -3.06 -4.43 9.79
CA LEU A 46 -1.77 -4.01 9.26
C LEU A 46 -1.27 -2.82 10.08
N ARG A 47 -0.04 -2.89 10.58
CA ARG A 47 0.53 -1.83 11.42
C ARG A 47 0.94 -0.67 10.52
N ARG A 48 0.46 0.54 10.80
CA ARG A 48 1.01 1.73 10.11
C ARG A 48 2.48 1.84 10.49
N LYS A 49 3.37 1.89 9.50
CA LYS A 49 4.80 2.04 9.78
C LYS A 49 5.03 3.41 10.43
N PRO A 50 5.50 3.49 11.68
CA PRO A 50 5.89 4.77 12.28
C PRO A 50 7.04 5.35 11.44
N ARG A 51 6.95 6.66 11.18
CA ARG A 51 7.87 7.41 10.30
C ARG A 51 9.29 7.44 10.84
#